data_AF-A0A973G4A5-F1
#
_entry.id   AF-A0A973G4A5-F1
#
_cell.length_a   1.000
_cell.length_b   1.000
_cell.length_c   1.000
_cell.angle_alpha   90.00
_cell.angle_beta   90.00
_cell.angle_gamma   90.00
#
_symmetry.space_group_name_H-M   'P 1'
#
loop_
_entity.id
_entity.type
_entity.pdbx_description
1 polymer ?
#
loop_
_entity_poly.entity_id
_entity_poly.type
_entity_poly.pdbx_seq_one_letter_code
_entity_poly.pdbx_strand_id
1 'polypeptide(L)'
;DEYIDAFFVSPVRTLVSAVFIHDTLAGNGFLDLGEKSLSTIYFSFDPHFSSLSPGTFSIMKEIEWARNNGLKYYYLGYYIRELSSMKYKGLFRPFQFLDYDSGRWEDVR
;
A
#
# COMPACT_ATOMS: atom_id res chain seq x y z
N ASP A 1 17.61 12.29 23.91
CA ASP A 1 16.25 12.81 23.68
C ASP A 1 15.91 12.85 22.19
N GLU A 2 16.60 13.64 21.35
CA GLU A 2 16.34 13.69 19.89
C GLU A 2 16.35 12.33 19.15
N TYR A 3 17.27 11.42 19.48
CA TYR A 3 17.34 10.10 18.83
C TYR A 3 16.13 9.21 19.16
N ILE A 4 15.61 9.32 20.38
CA ILE A 4 14.44 8.56 20.82
C ILE A 4 13.19 9.12 20.13
N ASP A 5 13.08 10.45 20.05
CA ASP A 5 11.96 11.11 19.38
C ASP A 5 11.91 10.74 17.89
N ALA A 6 13.06 10.68 17.21
CA ALA A 6 13.12 10.24 15.82
C ALA A 6 12.69 8.77 15.60
N PHE A 7 12.72 7.94 16.65
CA PHE A 7 12.30 6.54 16.57
C PHE A 7 10.79 6.36 16.78
N PHE A 8 10.18 7.18 17.65
CA PHE A 8 8.76 7.04 18.02
C PHE A 8 7.83 8.03 17.32
N VAL A 9 8.37 9.12 16.78
CA VAL A 9 7.61 10.10 16.01
C VAL A 9 7.82 9.83 14.54
N SER A 10 6.74 9.44 13.85
CA SER A 10 6.79 9.29 12.40
C SER A 10 7.12 10.65 11.76
N PRO A 11 8.19 10.74 10.96
CA PRO A 11 8.54 11.99 10.26
C PRO A 11 7.58 12.27 9.10
N VAL A 12 6.68 11.33 8.79
CA VAL A 12 5.67 11.42 7.75
C VAL A 12 4.28 11.28 8.35
N ARG A 13 3.28 11.85 7.68
CA ARG A 13 1.91 11.72 8.13
C ARG A 13 1.41 10.30 7.86
N THR A 14 1.36 9.49 8.91
CA THR A 14 0.84 8.13 8.84
C THR A 14 -0.69 8.13 8.95
N LEU A 15 -1.34 7.35 8.11
CA LEU A 15 -2.77 7.07 8.08
C LEU A 15 -3.00 5.59 8.40
N VAL A 16 -4.18 5.28 8.92
CA VAL A 16 -4.62 3.90 9.16
C VAL A 16 -5.85 3.64 8.30
N SER A 17 -5.80 2.61 7.46
CA SER A 17 -6.99 2.07 6.79
C SER A 17 -7.62 0.98 7.66
N ALA A 18 -8.95 0.91 7.65
CA ALA A 18 -9.69 -0.12 8.36
C ALA A 18 -10.77 -0.67 7.44
N VAL A 19 -10.82 -1.99 7.30
CA VAL A 19 -11.80 -2.73 6.50
C VAL A 19 -12.74 -3.42 7.47
N PHE A 20 -14.02 -3.08 7.40
CA PHE A 20 -15.07 -3.70 8.19
C PHE A 20 -15.95 -4.58 7.31
N ILE A 21 -16.34 -5.73 7.84
CA ILE A 21 -17.35 -6.62 7.25
C ILE A 21 -18.48 -6.70 8.27
N HIS A 22 -19.60 -6.05 7.94
CA HIS A 22 -20.61 -5.65 8.93
C HIS A 22 -19.94 -4.83 10.04
N ASP A 23 -20.02 -5.27 11.30
CA ASP A 23 -19.44 -4.58 12.46
C ASP A 23 -18.10 -5.17 12.91
N THR A 24 -17.56 -6.14 12.17
CA THR A 24 -16.29 -6.80 12.50
C THR A 24 -15.13 -6.16 11.75
N LEU A 25 -14.06 -5.79 12.47
CA LEU A 25 -12.80 -5.35 11.87
C LEU A 25 -12.14 -6.53 11.17
N ALA A 26 -12.25 -6.58 9.85
CA ALA A 26 -11.73 -7.66 9.01
C ALA A 26 -10.26 -7.43 8.62
N GLY A 27 -9.80 -6.19 8.59
CA GLY A 27 -8.40 -5.86 8.34
C GLY A 27 -8.05 -4.41 8.60
N ASN A 28 -6.76 -4.15 8.72
CA ASN A 28 -6.21 -2.81 8.91
C ASN A 28 -4.90 -2.65 8.12
N GLY A 29 -4.63 -1.42 7.70
CA GLY A 29 -3.39 -1.06 7.03
C GLY A 29 -2.75 0.18 7.63
N PHE A 30 -1.43 0.25 7.53
CA PHE A 30 -0.62 1.42 7.85
C PHE A 30 -0.10 2.02 6.56
N LEU A 31 -0.33 3.32 6.38
CA LEU A 31 0.03 4.05 5.17
C LEU A 31 0.77 5.32 5.52
N ASP A 32 1.70 5.71 4.67
CA ASP A 32 2.35 7.01 4.77
C ASP A 32 1.89 7.92 3.63
N LEU A 33 1.52 9.16 4.00
CA LEU A 33 1.11 10.20 3.07
C LEU A 33 2.30 11.11 2.76
N GLY A 34 2.72 11.12 1.49
CA GLY A 34 3.66 12.07 0.93
C GLY A 34 2.96 13.25 0.26
N GLU A 35 3.74 14.20 -0.26
CA GLU A 35 3.21 15.40 -0.92
C GLU A 35 2.37 15.08 -2.17
N LYS A 36 2.77 14.05 -2.93
CA LYS A 36 2.11 13.64 -4.19
C LYS A 36 1.81 12.14 -4.23
N SER A 37 1.93 11.46 -3.10
CA SER A 37 1.90 10.01 -3.05
C SER A 37 1.28 9.45 -1.78
N LEU A 38 0.74 8.24 -1.91
CA LEU A 38 0.35 7.40 -0.79
C LEU A 38 1.17 6.11 -0.85
N SER A 39 1.68 5.65 0.29
CA SER A 39 2.48 4.42 0.39
C SER A 39 1.85 3.46 1.38
N THR A 40 1.43 2.29 0.95
CA THR A 40 0.95 1.24 1.86
C THR A 40 2.14 0.44 2.35
N ILE A 41 2.31 0.41 3.68
CA ILE A 41 3.47 -0.18 4.35
C ILE A 41 3.16 -1.59 4.81
N TYR A 42 2.10 -1.71 5.63
CA TYR A 42 1.63 -2.99 6.16
C TYR A 42 0.13 -3.09 6.00
N PHE A 43 -0.34 -4.30 5.74
CA PHE A 43 -1.75 -4.64 5.81
C PHE A 43 -1.89 -5.99 6.49
N SER A 44 -2.70 -6.06 7.54
CA SER A 44 -3.03 -7.27 8.26
C SER A 44 -4.53 -7.48 8.23
N PHE A 45 -4.96 -8.74 8.15
CA PHE A 45 -6.38 -9.08 8.10
C PHE A 45 -6.66 -10.40 8.80
N ASP A 46 -7.90 -10.56 9.25
CA ASP A 46 -8.38 -11.79 9.85
C ASP A 46 -8.50 -12.88 8.76
N PRO A 47 -7.75 -14.00 8.87
CA PRO A 47 -7.76 -15.08 7.89
C PRO A 47 -9.14 -15.70 7.67
N HIS A 48 -10.08 -15.58 8.61
CA HIS A 48 -11.47 -16.00 8.42
C HIS A 48 -12.10 -15.37 7.17
N PHE A 49 -11.72 -14.14 6.84
CA PHE A 49 -12.23 -13.41 5.67
C PHE A 49 -11.33 -13.53 4.43
N SER A 50 -10.35 -14.45 4.40
CA SER A 50 -9.40 -14.57 3.28
C SER A 50 -10.08 -14.72 1.92
N SER A 51 -11.20 -15.43 1.85
CA SER A 51 -11.98 -15.64 0.60
C SER A 51 -12.51 -14.35 0.00
N LEU A 52 -12.65 -13.29 0.80
CA LEU A 52 -13.12 -11.96 0.38
C LEU A 52 -11.97 -11.04 -0.04
N SER A 53 -10.72 -11.50 0.06
CA SER A 53 -9.52 -10.76 -0.31
C SER A 53 -9.43 -9.34 0.30
N PRO A 54 -9.46 -9.18 1.64
CA PRO A 54 -9.48 -7.86 2.28
C PRO A 54 -8.31 -6.95 1.88
N GLY A 55 -7.12 -7.52 1.63
CA GLY A 55 -5.96 -6.78 1.17
C GLY A 55 -6.15 -6.17 -0.22
N THR A 56 -6.65 -6.94 -1.19
CA THR A 56 -6.96 -6.43 -2.53
C THR A 56 -8.03 -5.34 -2.47
N PHE A 57 -9.06 -5.52 -1.63
CA PHE A 57 -10.08 -4.51 -1.41
C PHE A 57 -9.49 -3.22 -0.83
N SER A 58 -8.62 -3.32 0.19
CA SER A 58 -7.93 -2.16 0.77
C SER A 58 -7.17 -1.38 -0.29
N ILE A 59 -6.39 -2.07 -1.13
CA ILE A 59 -5.63 -1.45 -2.22
C ILE A 59 -6.54 -0.68 -3.18
N MET A 60 -7.67 -1.27 -3.58
CA MET A 60 -8.62 -0.59 -4.47
C MET A 60 -9.19 0.70 -3.84
N LYS A 61 -9.55 0.65 -2.56
CA LYS A 61 -10.05 1.82 -1.82
C LYS A 61 -8.98 2.87 -1.60
N GLU A 62 -7.74 2.46 -1.36
CA GLU A 62 -6.59 3.35 -1.20
C GLU A 62 -6.25 4.04 -2.52
N ILE A 63 -6.29 3.33 -3.66
CA ILE A 63 -6.15 3.92 -5.00
C ILE A 63 -7.24 4.96 -5.25
N GLU A 64 -8.50 4.62 -4.95
CA GLU A 64 -9.62 5.55 -5.10
C GLU A 64 -9.43 6.79 -4.23
N TRP A 65 -9.07 6.61 -2.97
CA TRP A 65 -8.83 7.69 -2.03
C TRP A 65 -7.66 8.57 -2.50
N ALA A 66 -6.55 7.98 -2.94
CA ALA A 66 -5.39 8.70 -3.44
C ALA A 66 -5.76 9.57 -4.64
N ARG A 67 -6.51 9.02 -5.60
CA ARG A 67 -7.02 9.76 -6.76
C ARG A 67 -7.92 10.93 -6.34
N ASN A 68 -8.84 10.71 -5.40
CA ASN A 68 -9.76 11.74 -4.93
C ASN A 68 -9.04 12.87 -4.17
N ASN A 69 -7.87 12.60 -3.61
CA ASN A 69 -7.01 13.58 -2.94
C ASN A 69 -5.93 14.18 -3.87
N GLY A 70 -6.01 13.93 -5.18
CA GLY A 70 -5.07 14.49 -6.15
C GLY A 70 -3.65 13.92 -6.07
N LEU A 71 -3.46 12.78 -5.41
CA LEU A 71 -2.18 12.11 -5.33
C LEU A 71 -1.88 11.45 -6.67
N LYS A 72 -0.67 11.68 -7.18
CA LYS A 72 -0.23 11.18 -8.48
C LYS A 72 0.24 9.72 -8.41
N TYR A 73 0.79 9.32 -7.27
CA TYR A 73 1.42 8.01 -7.11
C TYR A 73 0.83 7.24 -5.93
N TYR A 74 0.72 5.93 -6.10
CA TYR A 74 0.38 5.00 -5.03
C TYR A 74 1.41 3.86 -5.03
N TYR A 75 2.11 3.70 -3.91
CA TYR A 75 3.22 2.76 -3.76
C TYR A 75 2.77 1.54 -2.98
N LEU A 76 2.83 0.38 -3.63
CA LEU A 76 2.61 -0.94 -3.01
C LEU A 76 3.90 -1.56 -2.44
N GLY A 77 4.99 -0.80 -2.40
CA GLY A 77 6.32 -1.28 -2.03
C GLY A 77 6.95 -2.23 -3.06
N TYR A 78 7.99 -2.92 -2.63
CA TYR A 78 8.82 -3.78 -3.49
C TYR A 78 8.06 -4.92 -4.14
N TYR A 79 8.51 -5.32 -5.33
CA TYR A 79 8.03 -6.47 -6.08
C TYR A 79 9.20 -7.40 -6.41
N ILE A 80 9.16 -8.62 -5.88
CA ILE A 80 10.12 -9.67 -6.20
C ILE A 80 9.38 -10.69 -7.06
N ARG A 81 9.84 -10.86 -8.31
CA ARG A 81 9.13 -11.62 -9.36
C ARG A 81 8.93 -13.09 -8.99
N GLU A 82 9.86 -13.65 -8.23
CA GLU A 82 9.92 -15.05 -7.82
C GLU A 82 8.95 -15.35 -6.67
N LEU A 83 8.51 -14.34 -5.91
CA LEU A 83 7.61 -14.51 -4.77
C LEU A 83 6.16 -14.50 -5.22
N SER A 84 5.52 -15.67 -5.16
CA SER A 84 4.10 -15.84 -5.50
C SER A 84 3.18 -14.92 -4.70
N SER A 85 3.53 -14.66 -3.43
CA SER A 85 2.80 -13.76 -2.54
C SER A 85 2.79 -12.31 -3.01
N MET A 86 3.67 -11.89 -3.92
CA MET A 86 3.73 -10.51 -4.43
C MET A 86 3.09 -10.33 -5.82
N LYS A 87 2.72 -11.43 -6.49
CA LYS A 87 2.14 -11.41 -7.85
C LYS A 87 0.93 -10.49 -7.98
N TYR A 88 0.14 -10.35 -6.91
CA TYR A 88 -1.06 -9.52 -6.90
C TYR A 88 -0.77 -8.03 -7.18
N LYS A 89 0.41 -7.51 -6.82
CA LYS A 89 0.78 -6.10 -7.07
C LYS A 89 0.79 -5.78 -8.55
N GLY A 90 1.24 -6.76 -9.34
CA GLY A 90 1.22 -6.72 -10.80
C GLY A 90 -0.16 -6.93 -11.41
N LEU A 91 -1.27 -6.83 -10.67
CA LEU A 91 -2.64 -6.85 -11.22
C LEU A 91 -3.28 -5.47 -11.28
N PHE A 92 -2.76 -4.49 -10.54
CA PHE A 92 -3.27 -3.11 -10.59
C PHE A 92 -2.66 -2.37 -11.77
N ARG A 93 -3.48 -1.68 -12.56
CA ARG A 93 -3.08 -1.00 -13.80
C ARG A 93 -3.66 0.42 -13.89
N PRO A 94 -2.96 1.36 -14.55
CA PRO A 94 -1.57 1.23 -15.03
C PRO A 94 -0.58 1.29 -13.85
N PHE A 95 0.66 0.81 -14.04
CA PHE A 95 1.73 0.96 -13.04
C PHE A 95 3.10 1.17 -13.66
N GLN A 96 4.03 1.66 -12.85
CA GLN A 96 5.44 1.80 -13.18
C GLN A 96 6.29 0.99 -12.20
N PHE A 97 7.40 0.43 -12.65
CA PHE A 97 8.38 -0.20 -11.76
C PHE A 97 9.80 0.21 -12.15
N LEU A 98 10.69 0.28 -11.16
CA LEU A 98 12.12 0.49 -11.38
C LEU A 98 12.76 -0.89 -11.63
N ASP A 99 13.29 -1.10 -12.83
CA ASP A 99 14.13 -2.25 -13.13
C ASP A 99 15.53 -2.01 -12.54
N TYR A 100 15.93 -2.86 -11.59
CA TYR A 100 17.20 -2.73 -10.90
C TYR A 100 18.41 -3.04 -11.78
N ASP A 101 18.25 -3.91 -12.78
CA ASP A 101 19.36 -4.28 -13.67
C ASP A 101 19.69 -3.15 -14.64
N SER A 102 18.65 -2.49 -15.18
CA SER A 102 18.82 -1.40 -16.14
C SER A 102 18.83 0.00 -15.52
N GLY A 103 18.37 0.14 -14.27
CA GLY A 103 18.24 1.41 -13.56
C GLY A 103 17.15 2.34 -14.12
N ARG A 104 16.20 1.80 -14.89
CA ARG A 104 15.16 2.59 -15.58
C ARG A 104 13.77 2.28 -15.05
N TRP A 105 12.92 3.30 -15.10
CA TRP A 105 11.48 3.13 -14.88
C TRP A 105 10.83 2.58 -16.16
N GLU A 106 10.05 1.53 -16.00
CA GLU A 106 9.29 0.87 -17.07
C GLU A 106 7.80 1.07 -16.84
N ASP A 107 7.07 1.40 -17.91
CA ASP A 107 5.63 1.63 -17.92
C ASP A 107 4.86 0.36 -18.30
N VAL A 108 3.88 -0.01 -17.49
CA VAL A 108 2.94 -1.10 -17.80
C VAL A 108 1.52 -0.53 -17.87
N ARG A 109 0.95 -0.59 -19.07
CA ARG A 109 -0.42 -0.17 -19.34
C ARG A 109 -1.44 -1.17 -18.82
#